data_AF-G2J7T6-F1
#
_entry.id   AF-G2J7T6-F1
#
_cell.length_a   1.000
_cell.length_b   1.000
_cell.length_c   1.000
_cell.angle_alpha   90.00
_cell.angle_beta   90.00
_cell.angle_gamma   90.00
#
_symmetry.space_group_name_H-M   'P 1'
#
loop_
_entity.id
_entity.type
_entity.pdbx_description
1 polymer ?
#
loop_
_entity_poly.entity_id
_entity_poly.type
_entity_poly.pdbx_seq_one_letter_code
_entity_poly.pdbx_strand_id
1 'polypeptide(L)' 'MQFNGRGSDADLAVLLSEPRGERVDAAIDMAGIAFDVLLDTGVLVQALPLWEEELKRPELFSNPCLIENIRLEGARL' A
#
# COMPACT_ATOMS: atom_id res chain seq x y z
N MET A 1 19.74 15.30 2.61
CA MET A 1 19.49 14.32 3.69
C MET A 1 19.86 12.94 3.14
N GLN A 2 20.88 12.29 3.70
CA GLN A 2 21.22 10.90 3.34
C GLN A 2 20.62 10.00 4.40
N PHE A 3 19.59 9.23 4.04
CA PHE A 3 19.05 8.17 4.89
C PHE A 3 20.01 6.99 4.81
N ASN A 4 20.74 6.73 5.89
CA ASN A 4 21.73 5.66 5.94
C ASN A 4 20.98 4.33 6.22
N GLY A 5 20.98 3.42 5.23
CA GLY A 5 20.11 2.24 5.15
C GLY A 5 20.35 1.15 6.22
N ARG A 6 19.61 1.23 7.32
CA ARG A 6 19.30 0.09 8.21
C ARG A 6 17.83 0.03 8.67
N GLY A 7 16.99 0.97 8.25
CA GLY A 7 15.54 0.87 8.46
C GLY A 7 14.95 -0.14 7.49
N SER A 8 14.17 -1.09 7.99
CA SER A 8 13.31 -1.91 7.13
C SER A 8 12.21 -1.02 6.59
N ASP A 9 11.97 -1.07 5.29
CA ASP A 9 10.76 -0.51 4.70
C ASP A 9 9.56 -1.39 5.12
N ALA A 10 8.35 -0.83 5.06
CA ALA A 10 7.11 -1.53 5.35
C ALA A 10 6.15 -1.43 4.15
N ASP A 11 5.79 -2.59 3.59
CA ASP A 11 4.83 -2.68 2.49
C ASP A 11 3.42 -2.90 3.06
N LEU A 12 2.49 -2.00 2.74
CA LEU A 12 1.12 -2.04 3.27
C LEU A 12 0.09 -2.02 2.14
N ALA A 13 -0.68 -3.09 2.01
CA ALA A 13 -1.92 -3.08 1.23
C ALA A 13 -3.06 -2.55 2.11
N VAL A 14 -3.61 -1.39 1.74
CA VAL A 14 -4.66 -0.69 2.50
C VAL A 14 -6.00 -0.96 1.85
N LEU A 15 -6.89 -1.65 2.56
CA LEU A 15 -8.27 -1.90 2.12
C LEU A 15 -9.13 -0.65 2.32
N LEU A 16 -9.52 -0.03 1.21
CA LEU A 16 -10.40 1.14 1.17
C LEU A 16 -11.86 0.72 1.26
N SER A 17 -12.63 1.39 2.12
CA SER A 17 -14.04 1.10 2.37
C SER A 17 -14.98 1.92 1.48
N GLU A 18 -14.45 2.98 0.86
CA GLU A 18 -15.16 3.84 -0.08
C GLU A 18 -15.37 3.13 -1.43
N PRO A 19 -16.38 3.55 -2.23
CA PRO A 19 -16.49 3.14 -3.61
C PRO A 19 -15.18 3.37 -4.38
N ARG A 20 -14.90 2.50 -5.34
CA ARG A 20 -13.72 2.62 -6.20
C ARG A 20 -13.70 3.98 -6.89
N GLY A 21 -12.67 4.77 -6.58
CA GLY A 21 -12.33 6.02 -7.26
C GLY A 21 -11.14 5.84 -8.19
N GLU A 22 -10.53 6.96 -8.57
CA GLU A 22 -9.26 6.96 -9.30
C GLU A 22 -8.12 6.52 -8.37
N ARG A 23 -7.41 5.45 -8.76
CA ARG A 23 -6.31 4.90 -7.96
C ARG A 23 -5.19 5.90 -7.71
N VAL A 24 -4.95 6.78 -8.69
CA VAL A 24 -3.87 7.78 -8.62
C VAL A 24 -4.13 8.75 -7.47
N ASP A 25 -5.38 9.21 -7.31
CA ASP A 25 -5.73 10.15 -6.24
C ASP A 25 -5.51 9.51 -4.87
N ALA A 26 -6.03 8.28 -4.67
CA ALA A 26 -5.81 7.53 -3.43
C ALA A 26 -4.31 7.25 -3.16
N ALA A 27 -3.53 6.97 -4.20
CA ALA A 27 -2.10 6.74 -4.07
C ALA A 27 -1.34 8.03 -3.70
N ILE A 28 -1.74 9.18 -4.21
CA ILE A 28 -1.17 10.50 -3.85
C ILE A 28 -1.47 10.82 -2.38
N ASP A 29 -2.71 10.64 -1.95
CA ASP A 29 -3.11 10.88 -0.56
C ASP A 29 -2.33 9.96 0.39
N MET A 30 -2.21 8.67 0.06
CA MET A 30 -1.41 7.72 0.83
C MET A 30 0.08 8.06 0.84
N ALA A 31 0.62 8.58 -0.26
CA ALA A 31 2.02 9.01 -0.32
C ALA A 31 2.29 10.21 0.61
N GLY A 32 1.34 11.14 0.74
CA GLY A 32 1.41 12.23 1.72
C GLY A 32 1.52 11.70 3.15
N ILE A 33 0.63 10.77 3.51
CA ILE A 33 0.63 10.15 4.85
C ILE A 33 1.92 9.33 5.08
N ALA A 34 2.36 8.54 4.09
CA ALA A 34 3.58 7.77 4.18
C ALA A 34 4.83 8.66 4.35
N PHE A 35 4.82 9.85 3.76
CA PHE A 35 5.87 10.84 3.94
C PHE A 35 5.90 11.40 5.37
N ASP A 36 4.75 11.71 5.95
CA ASP A 36 4.65 12.12 7.36
C ASP A 36 5.17 11.02 8.30
N VAL A 37 4.78 9.76 8.07
CA VAL A 37 5.29 8.60 8.83
C VAL A 37 6.81 8.47 8.70
N LEU A 38 7.37 8.66 7.50
CA LEU A 38 8.81 8.63 7.28
C LEU A 38 9.53 9.73 8.08
N LEU A 39 8.98 10.94 8.12
CA LEU A 39 9.57 12.05 8.89
C LEU A 39 9.52 11.79 10.40
N ASP A 40 8.40 11.26 10.88
CA ASP A 40 8.16 11.07 12.31
C ASP A 40 8.87 9.83 12.87
N THR A 41 8.97 8.76 12.09
CA THR A 41 9.42 7.44 12.56
C THR A 41 10.73 6.97 11.93
N GLY A 42 11.13 7.55 10.80
CA GLY A 42 12.24 7.07 9.98
C GLY A 42 11.93 5.78 9.20
N VAL A 43 10.69 5.29 9.21
CA VAL A 43 10.25 4.11 8.46
C VAL A 43 9.66 4.54 7.12
N LEU A 44 10.17 3.98 6.03
CA LEU A 44 9.59 4.16 4.70
C LEU A 44 8.42 3.20 4.52
N VAL A 45 7.22 3.76 4.34
CA VAL A 45 6.01 2.97 4.05
C VAL A 45 5.71 3.01 2.56
N GLN A 46 5.59 1.84 1.94
CA GLN A 46 5.08 1.69 0.58
C GLN A 46 3.62 1.27 0.65
N ALA A 47 2.71 2.24 0.51
CA ALA A 47 1.28 2.02 0.59
C ALA A 47 0.68 1.68 -0.78
N LEU A 48 -0.07 0.58 -0.83
CA LEU A 48 -0.87 0.17 -1.98
C LEU A 48 -2.36 0.36 -1.64
N PRO A 49 -3.07 1.31 -2.29
CA PRO A 49 -4.53 1.35 -2.18
C PRO A 49 -5.13 0.10 -2.82
N LEU A 50 -6.04 -0.57 -2.13
CA LEU A 50 -6.70 -1.78 -2.60
C LEU A 50 -8.19 -1.73 -2.24
N TRP A 51 -9.06 -2.08 -3.19
CA TRP A 51 -10.49 -2.23 -2.91
C TRP A 51 -10.86 -3.69 -2.66
N GLU A 52 -11.91 -3.94 -1.87
CA GLU A 52 -12.36 -5.30 -1.56
C GLU A 52 -12.62 -6.15 -2.80
N GLU A 53 -13.20 -5.58 -3.85
CA GLU A 53 -13.46 -6.32 -5.08
C GLU A 53 -12.17 -6.79 -5.75
N GLU A 54 -11.11 -5.99 -5.74
CA GLU A 54 -9.81 -6.37 -6.30
C GLU A 54 -9.13 -7.42 -5.44
N LEU A 55 -9.23 -7.28 -4.11
CA LEU A 55 -8.76 -8.32 -3.20
C LEU A 55 -9.56 -9.62 -3.37
N LYS A 56 -10.85 -9.59 -3.73
CA LYS A 56 -11.68 -10.78 -4.02
C LYS A 56 -11.48 -11.33 -5.43
N ARG A 57 -11.08 -10.48 -6.37
CA ARG A 57 -10.95 -10.77 -7.80
C ARG A 57 -9.64 -10.17 -8.34
N PRO A 58 -8.51 -10.88 -8.18
CA PRO A 58 -7.18 -10.41 -8.58
C PRO A 58 -7.09 -9.93 -10.04
N GLU A 59 -7.91 -10.48 -10.94
CA GLU A 59 -7.95 -10.09 -12.35
C GLU A 59 -8.43 -8.65 -12.60
N LEU A 60 -9.04 -8.00 -11.60
CA LEU A 60 -9.42 -6.59 -11.66
C LEU A 60 -8.27 -5.63 -11.37
N PHE A 61 -7.14 -6.16 -10.88
CA PHE A 61 -5.94 -5.40 -10.60
C PHE A 61 -4.95 -5.51 -11.77
N SER A 62 -4.17 -4.46 -12.03
CA SER A 62 -3.22 -4.43 -13.16
C SER A 62 -2.13 -5.51 -13.06
N ASN A 63 -1.82 -5.94 -11.84
CA ASN A 63 -0.93 -7.06 -11.54
C ASN A 63 -1.66 -8.11 -10.67
N PRO A 64 -2.38 -9.06 -11.28
CA PRO A 64 -3.12 -10.07 -10.53
C PRO A 64 -2.23 -10.92 -9.61
N CYS A 65 -1.00 -11.23 -10.02
CA CYS A 65 -0.06 -12.00 -9.22
C CYS A 65 0.31 -11.29 -7.91
N LEU A 66 0.39 -9.96 -7.91
CA LEU A 66 0.63 -9.20 -6.68
C LEU A 66 -0.50 -9.42 -5.65
N ILE A 67 -1.76 -9.41 -6.10
CA ILE A 67 -2.89 -9.62 -5.21
C ILE A 67 -2.92 -11.05 -4.66
N GLU A 68 -2.58 -12.04 -5.47
CA GLU A 68 -2.45 -13.43 -4.99
C GLU A 68 -1.32 -13.57 -3.97
N ASN A 69 -0.17 -12.91 -4.18
CA ASN A 69 0.91 -12.91 -3.19
C ASN A 69 0.48 -12.22 -1.88
N ILE A 70 -0.24 -11.08 -1.95
CA ILE A 70 -0.79 -10.41 -0.77
C ILE A 70 -1.74 -11.32 0.01
N ARG A 71 -2.56 -12.13 -0.66
CA ARG A 71 -3.46 -13.10 0.00
C ARG A 71 -2.71 -14.24 0.68
N LEU A 72 -1.61 -14.70 0.08
CA LEU A 72 -0.84 -15.84 0.56
C LEU A 72 0.11 -15.47 1.70
N GLU A 73 0.77 -14.32 1.58
CA GLU A 73 1.88 -13.91 2.45
C GLU A 73 1.53 -12.73 3.37
N GLY A 74 0.46 -11.99 3.06
CA GLY A 74 0.05 -10.82 3.83
C GLY A 74 -0.39 -11.17 5.25
N ALA A 75 0.05 -10.37 6.21
CA ALA A 75 -0.42 -10.41 7.59
C ALA A 75 -1.47 -9.31 7.82
N ARG A 76 -2.68 -9.70 8.26
CA ARG A 76 -3.71 -8.74 8.66
C ARG A 76 -3.36 -8.16 10.04
N LEU A 77 -3.32 -6.83 10.12
CA LEU A 77 -3.14 -6.06 11.35
C LEU A 77 -4.47 -5.80 12.05
#